data_AF-A0A6S6G1G2-F1
#
_entry.id   AF-A0A6S6G1G2-F1
#
_cell.length_a   1.000
_cell.length_b   1.000
_cell.length_c   1.000
_cell.angle_alpha   90.00
_cell.angle_beta   90.00
_cell.angle_gamma   90.00
#
_symmetry.space_group_name_H-M   'P 1'
#
loop_
_entity.id
_entity.type
_entity.pdbx_description
1 polymer ?
#
loop_
_entity_poly.entity_id
_entity_poly.type
_entity_poly.pdbx_seq_one_letter_code
_entity_poly.pdbx_strand_id
1 'polypeptide(L)'
;MNIDRLIAGLSTRTKSERATMRATAESWIESGTPDQQDAGRRFTVALDALEATEVATQSTRVNGMSLTDRVVAAFRANRMTPTDEKVIRVLLDNPGTTSAGLSTAMGWKAQAWHLHFGTMCFDRATYLWAGPVPAKGSKAFMSGVLADLETPGNRFTMKPEAVAGFAALGIRQRAGSDA
;
A
#
# COMPACT_ATOMS: atom_id res chain seq x y z
N MET A 1 12.98 24.84 -25.56
CA MET A 1 12.42 24.12 -24.39
C MET A 1 13.47 24.11 -23.30
N ASN A 2 13.17 24.58 -22.09
CA ASN A 2 14.15 24.63 -21.00
C ASN A 2 13.98 23.41 -20.10
N ILE A 3 14.74 22.35 -20.39
CA ILE A 3 14.68 21.09 -19.65
C ILE A 3 15.09 21.27 -18.19
N ASP A 4 16.06 22.12 -17.91
CA ASP A 4 16.55 22.39 -16.55
C ASP A 4 15.46 23.01 -15.67
N ARG A 5 14.63 23.89 -16.23
CA ARG A 5 13.46 24.44 -15.53
C ARG A 5 12.41 23.38 -15.22
N LEU A 6 12.20 22.42 -16.12
CA LEU A 6 11.26 21.31 -15.87
C LEU A 6 11.78 20.37 -14.79
N ILE A 7 13.08 20.05 -14.82
CA ILE A 7 13.76 19.23 -13.81
C ILE A 7 13.68 19.90 -12.43
N ALA A 8 13.97 21.20 -12.34
CA ALA A 8 13.92 21.96 -11.08
C ALA A 8 12.52 21.97 -10.44
N GLY A 9 11.46 21.83 -11.24
CA GLY A 9 10.07 21.81 -10.77
C GLY A 9 9.51 20.41 -10.46
N LEU A 10 10.29 19.34 -10.60
CA LEU A 10 9.78 17.96 -10.47
C LEU A 10 9.14 17.67 -9.11
N SER A 11 9.73 18.16 -8.02
CA SER A 11 9.27 17.88 -6.65
C SER A 11 7.90 18.48 -6.32
N THR A 12 7.50 19.54 -7.03
CA THR A 12 6.19 20.19 -6.82
C THR A 12 5.08 19.59 -7.68
N ARG A 13 5.41 18.65 -8.58
CA ARG A 13 4.44 18.00 -9.46
C ARG A 13 3.80 16.80 -8.79
N THR A 14 2.52 16.61 -9.05
CA THR A 14 1.78 15.42 -8.65
C THR A 14 2.32 14.18 -9.37
N LYS A 15 2.06 12.98 -8.82
CA LYS A 15 2.44 11.71 -9.47
C LYS A 15 1.85 11.57 -10.87
N SER A 16 0.61 12.02 -11.07
CA SER A 16 -0.04 11.96 -12.39
C SER A 16 0.65 12.87 -13.39
N GLU A 17 0.99 14.11 -13.01
CA GLU A 17 1.74 15.01 -13.88
C GLU A 17 3.11 14.41 -14.23
N ARG A 18 3.84 13.87 -13.24
CA ARG A 18 5.16 13.26 -13.48
C ARG A 18 5.06 12.04 -14.41
N ALA A 19 4.01 11.24 -14.31
CA ALA A 19 3.78 10.12 -15.23
C ALA A 19 3.53 10.59 -16.67
N THR A 20 2.73 11.63 -16.87
CA THR A 20 2.53 12.25 -18.20
C THR A 20 3.84 12.82 -18.75
N MET A 21 4.63 13.49 -17.92
CA MET A 21 5.93 14.02 -18.32
C MET A 21 6.93 12.90 -18.67
N ARG A 22 6.94 11.78 -17.92
CA ARG A 22 7.76 10.60 -18.25
C ARG A 22 7.38 10.03 -19.61
N ALA A 23 6.09 9.81 -19.88
CA ALA A 23 5.62 9.32 -21.18
C ALA A 23 6.03 10.25 -22.34
N THR A 24 6.00 11.56 -22.10
CA THR A 24 6.46 12.56 -23.08
C THR A 24 7.98 12.47 -23.31
N ALA A 25 8.77 12.34 -22.24
CA ALA A 25 10.22 12.18 -22.33
C ALA A 25 10.60 10.88 -23.04
N GLU A 26 9.90 9.77 -22.79
CA GLU A 26 10.06 8.50 -23.48
C GLU A 26 9.79 8.63 -24.99
N SER A 27 8.71 9.32 -25.38
CA SER A 27 8.43 9.62 -26.79
C SER A 27 9.53 10.45 -27.46
N TRP A 28 10.10 11.44 -26.75
CA TRP A 28 11.23 12.22 -27.26
C TRP A 28 12.50 11.38 -27.43
N ILE A 29 12.76 10.45 -26.51
CA ILE A 29 13.90 9.54 -26.62
C ILE A 29 13.77 8.65 -27.86
N GLU A 30 12.55 8.19 -28.18
CA GLU A 30 12.29 7.28 -29.29
C GLU A 30 12.32 7.95 -30.66
N SER A 31 11.69 9.12 -30.80
CA SER A 31 11.42 9.73 -32.12
C SER A 31 11.71 11.23 -32.22
N GLY A 32 12.25 11.84 -31.16
CA GLY A 32 12.57 13.27 -31.13
C GLY A 32 13.83 13.64 -31.92
N THR A 33 14.06 14.95 -32.08
CA THR A 33 15.33 15.51 -32.56
C THR A 33 16.48 15.20 -31.58
N PRO A 34 17.76 15.34 -31.98
CA PRO A 34 18.89 15.12 -31.07
C PRO A 34 18.77 15.88 -29.74
N ASP A 35 18.35 17.15 -29.78
CA ASP A 35 18.13 17.97 -28.58
C ASP A 35 16.97 17.45 -27.71
N GLN A 36 15.90 16.93 -28.33
CA GLN A 36 14.78 16.34 -27.61
C GLN A 36 15.16 15.00 -26.97
N GLN A 37 15.96 14.19 -27.66
CA GLN A 37 16.47 12.93 -27.12
C GLN A 37 17.37 13.17 -25.91
N ASP A 38 18.29 14.14 -25.97
CA ASP A 38 19.12 14.53 -24.81
C ASP A 38 18.25 15.03 -23.66
N ALA A 39 17.32 15.94 -23.94
CA ALA A 39 16.40 16.46 -22.93
C ALA A 39 15.55 15.36 -22.28
N GLY A 40 15.05 14.41 -23.07
CA GLY A 40 14.29 13.26 -22.59
C GLY A 40 15.12 12.36 -21.66
N ARG A 41 16.36 12.03 -22.03
CA ARG A 41 17.26 11.24 -21.17
C ARG A 41 17.56 11.95 -19.85
N ARG A 42 17.90 13.24 -19.90
CA ARG A 42 18.16 14.06 -18.71
C ARG A 42 16.93 14.15 -17.80
N PHE A 43 15.75 14.28 -18.39
CA PHE A 43 14.49 14.28 -17.66
C PHE A 43 14.27 12.97 -16.90
N THR A 44 14.37 11.84 -17.59
CA THR A 44 14.12 10.50 -17.02
C THR A 44 15.10 10.21 -15.89
N VAL A 45 16.39 10.50 -16.06
CA VAL A 45 17.41 10.34 -15.00
C VAL A 45 17.07 11.18 -13.77
N ALA A 46 16.67 12.44 -13.96
CA ALA A 46 16.32 13.31 -12.84
C ALA A 46 15.04 12.85 -12.11
N LEU A 47 14.03 12.39 -12.87
CA LEU A 47 12.81 11.83 -12.31
C LEU A 47 13.08 10.54 -11.53
N ASP A 48 13.90 9.64 -12.06
CA ASP A 48 14.29 8.39 -11.40
C ASP A 48 15.04 8.66 -10.09
N ALA A 49 15.97 9.63 -10.09
CA ALA A 49 16.70 10.03 -8.90
C ALA A 49 15.79 10.63 -7.81
N LEU A 50 14.81 11.45 -8.20
CA LEU A 50 13.79 11.98 -7.28
C LEU A 50 12.95 10.84 -6.70
N GLU A 51 12.42 9.94 -7.54
CA GLU A 51 11.60 8.81 -7.09
C GLU A 51 12.39 7.88 -6.15
N ALA A 52 13.66 7.61 -6.43
CA ALA A 52 14.53 6.85 -5.54
C ALA A 52 14.72 7.54 -4.18
N THR A 53 14.88 8.87 -4.17
CA THR A 53 15.01 9.67 -2.94
C THR A 53 13.71 9.67 -2.13
N GLU A 54 12.56 9.83 -2.79
CA GLU A 54 11.24 9.76 -2.15
C GLU A 54 11.01 8.37 -1.52
N VAL A 55 11.36 7.29 -2.22
CA VAL A 55 11.28 5.91 -1.72
C VAL A 55 12.19 5.72 -0.50
N ALA A 56 13.47 6.11 -0.58
CA ALA A 56 14.41 5.97 0.52
C ALA A 56 13.97 6.75 1.77
N THR A 57 13.45 7.97 1.58
CA THR A 57 12.91 8.81 2.66
C THR A 57 11.70 8.15 3.31
N GLN A 58 10.76 7.65 2.50
CA GLN A 58 9.58 6.97 3.00
C GLN A 58 9.94 5.67 3.75
N SER A 59 10.86 4.86 3.22
CA SER A 59 11.34 3.65 3.89
C SER A 59 12.02 3.97 5.22
N THR A 60 12.86 5.01 5.27
CA THR A 60 13.51 5.44 6.52
C THR A 60 12.48 5.85 7.57
N ARG A 61 11.47 6.64 7.16
CA ARG A 61 10.37 7.04 8.03
C ARG A 61 9.60 5.85 8.59
N VAL A 62 9.22 4.91 7.72
CA VAL A 62 8.39 3.74 8.10
C VAL A 62 9.16 2.74 8.94
N ASN A 63 10.47 2.57 8.70
CA ASN A 63 11.33 1.70 9.50
C ASN A 63 11.48 2.17 10.96
N GLY A 64 11.34 3.47 11.21
CA GLY A 64 11.33 4.04 12.56
C GLY A 64 9.98 3.95 13.29
N MET A 65 8.92 3.45 12.64
CA MET A 65 7.56 3.44 13.18
C MET A 65 7.16 2.08 13.75
N SER A 66 6.40 2.11 14.86
CA SER A 66 5.68 0.94 15.35
C SER A 66 4.67 0.45 14.30
N LEU A 67 4.24 -0.82 14.37
CA LEU A 67 3.18 -1.31 13.47
C LEU A 67 1.87 -0.52 13.67
N THR A 68 1.55 -0.14 14.91
CA THR A 68 0.40 0.71 15.23
C THR A 68 0.45 2.04 14.48
N ASP A 69 1.57 2.75 14.53
CA ASP A 69 1.71 4.04 13.83
C ASP A 69 1.70 3.87 12.31
N ARG A 70 2.28 2.78 11.80
CA ARG A 70 2.24 2.43 10.37
C ARG A 70 0.81 2.20 9.89
N VAL A 71 -0.01 1.49 10.65
CA VAL A 71 -1.44 1.31 10.34
C VAL A 71 -2.15 2.66 10.29
N VAL A 72 -1.98 3.50 11.30
CA VAL A 72 -2.61 4.84 11.32
C VAL A 72 -2.16 5.69 10.13
N ALA A 73 -0.86 5.72 9.83
CA ALA A 73 -0.31 6.47 8.70
C ALA A 73 -0.84 5.94 7.35
N ALA A 74 -0.84 4.63 7.16
CA ALA A 74 -1.31 3.96 5.95
C ALA A 74 -2.75 4.32 5.61
N PHE A 75 -3.65 4.20 6.58
CA PHE A 75 -5.08 4.42 6.37
C PHE A 75 -5.49 5.90 6.43
N ARG A 76 -4.61 6.81 6.85
CA ARG A 76 -4.77 8.26 6.64
C ARG A 76 -4.34 8.69 5.24
N ALA A 77 -3.23 8.13 4.74
CA ALA A 77 -2.70 8.44 3.41
C ALA A 77 -3.56 7.85 2.29
N ASN A 78 -4.02 6.61 2.48
CA ASN A 78 -4.96 5.93 1.57
C ASN A 78 -6.17 5.45 2.38
N ARG A 79 -7.23 6.27 2.38
CA ARG A 79 -8.43 6.06 3.22
C ARG A 79 -9.09 4.71 2.92
N MET A 80 -9.70 4.13 3.95
CA MET A 80 -10.47 2.88 3.81
C MET A 80 -11.64 3.08 2.86
N THR A 81 -11.85 2.10 1.98
CA THR A 81 -13.16 1.95 1.33
C THR A 81 -14.16 1.34 2.32
N PRO A 82 -15.48 1.44 2.08
CA PRO A 82 -16.48 0.72 2.89
C PRO A 82 -16.25 -0.80 2.90
N THR A 83 -15.66 -1.36 1.84
CA THR A 83 -15.28 -2.78 1.78
C THR A 83 -14.10 -3.06 2.69
N ASP A 84 -13.04 -2.23 2.65
CA ASP A 84 -11.86 -2.38 3.51
C ASP A 84 -12.27 -2.45 4.99
N GLU A 85 -13.13 -1.52 5.41
CA GLU A 85 -13.62 -1.48 6.79
C GLU A 85 -14.35 -2.78 7.17
N LYS A 86 -15.22 -3.31 6.29
CA LYS A 86 -15.91 -4.58 6.55
C LYS A 86 -14.95 -5.77 6.61
N VAL A 87 -13.95 -5.82 5.73
CA VAL A 87 -12.92 -6.88 5.70
C VAL A 87 -12.09 -6.87 7.00
N ILE A 88 -11.74 -5.69 7.49
CA ILE A 88 -11.04 -5.53 8.78
C ILE A 88 -11.95 -5.96 9.93
N ARG A 89 -13.18 -5.42 9.98
CA ARG A 89 -14.12 -5.67 11.08
C ARG A 89 -14.52 -7.14 11.19
N VAL A 90 -14.73 -7.85 10.08
CA VAL A 90 -15.10 -9.27 10.14
C VAL A 90 -14.00 -10.13 10.78
N LEU A 91 -12.72 -9.81 10.56
CA LEU A 91 -11.62 -10.51 11.22
C LEU A 91 -11.52 -10.15 12.70
N LEU A 92 -11.70 -8.88 13.06
CA LEU A 92 -11.75 -8.45 14.46
C LEU A 92 -12.89 -9.14 15.23
N ASP A 93 -14.05 -9.28 14.60
CA ASP A 93 -15.23 -9.90 15.19
C ASP A 93 -15.14 -11.44 15.24
N ASN A 94 -14.29 -12.06 14.41
CA ASN A 94 -14.16 -13.51 14.27
C ASN A 94 -12.69 -13.98 14.23
N PRO A 95 -11.87 -13.69 15.27
CA PRO A 95 -10.47 -14.12 15.30
C PRO A 95 -10.35 -15.65 15.29
N GLY A 96 -9.26 -16.19 14.75
CA GLY A 96 -9.05 -17.63 14.63
C GLY A 96 -9.93 -18.31 13.56
N THR A 97 -10.49 -17.53 12.63
CA THR A 97 -11.36 -18.04 11.56
C THR A 97 -10.60 -18.20 10.24
N THR A 98 -11.02 -19.16 9.43
CA THR A 98 -10.45 -19.39 8.09
C THR A 98 -10.91 -18.32 7.10
N SER A 99 -10.19 -18.16 5.99
CA SER A 99 -10.66 -17.26 4.91
C SER A 99 -12.05 -17.65 4.39
N ALA A 100 -12.42 -18.94 4.45
CA ALA A 100 -13.76 -19.39 4.08
C ALA A 100 -14.82 -18.88 5.06
N GLY A 101 -14.58 -19.06 6.37
CA GLY A 101 -15.50 -18.59 7.41
C GLY A 101 -15.66 -17.06 7.39
N LEU A 102 -14.56 -16.33 7.20
CA LEU A 102 -14.59 -14.87 7.06
C LEU A 102 -15.35 -14.42 5.81
N SER A 103 -15.19 -15.13 4.68
CA SER A 103 -15.95 -14.84 3.46
C SER A 103 -17.45 -15.08 3.67
N THR A 104 -17.84 -16.18 4.32
CA THR A 104 -19.22 -16.48 4.68
C THR A 104 -19.82 -15.41 5.59
N ALA A 105 -19.09 -14.96 6.61
CA ALA A 105 -19.52 -13.89 7.51
C ALA A 105 -19.71 -12.53 6.80
N MET A 106 -19.06 -12.34 5.64
CA MET A 106 -19.28 -11.19 4.76
C MET A 106 -20.41 -11.39 3.74
N GLY A 107 -21.01 -12.58 3.66
CA GLY A 107 -21.99 -12.95 2.62
C GLY A 107 -21.36 -13.24 1.26
N TRP A 108 -20.06 -13.52 1.21
CA TRP A 108 -19.34 -13.85 -0.02
C TRP A 108 -19.33 -15.36 -0.28
N LYS A 109 -19.62 -15.75 -1.53
CA LYS A 109 -19.75 -17.17 -1.93
C LYS A 109 -18.41 -17.87 -2.17
N ALA A 110 -17.36 -17.12 -2.47
CA ALA A 110 -16.01 -17.65 -2.71
C ALA A 110 -15.10 -17.37 -1.51
N GLN A 111 -14.02 -18.15 -1.35
CA GLN A 111 -12.96 -17.88 -0.37
C GLN A 111 -12.12 -16.66 -0.81
N ALA A 112 -12.73 -15.48 -0.82
CA ALA A 112 -12.14 -14.26 -1.37
C ALA A 112 -11.62 -13.30 -0.29
N TRP A 113 -11.94 -13.53 0.99
CA TRP A 113 -11.54 -12.64 2.09
C TRP A 113 -10.03 -12.34 2.08
N HIS A 114 -9.18 -13.36 2.02
CA HIS A 114 -7.73 -13.17 2.05
C HIS A 114 -7.19 -12.40 0.84
N LEU A 115 -7.84 -12.50 -0.33
CA LEU A 115 -7.47 -11.74 -1.52
C LEU A 115 -7.76 -10.26 -1.33
N HIS A 116 -8.95 -9.93 -0.84
CA HIS A 116 -9.33 -8.55 -0.54
C HIS A 116 -8.47 -7.95 0.56
N PHE A 117 -8.25 -8.68 1.65
CA PHE A 117 -7.41 -8.23 2.76
C PHE A 117 -5.95 -8.04 2.32
N GLY A 118 -5.41 -9.00 1.56
CA GLY A 118 -4.06 -8.90 1.01
C GLY A 118 -3.88 -7.72 0.05
N THR A 119 -4.86 -7.50 -0.84
CA THR A 119 -4.86 -6.35 -1.77
C THR A 119 -4.91 -5.03 -1.02
N MET A 120 -5.80 -4.92 -0.04
CA MET A 120 -5.91 -3.74 0.83
C MET A 120 -4.58 -3.42 1.54
N CYS A 121 -3.86 -4.44 2.01
CA CYS A 121 -2.53 -4.27 2.60
C CYS A 121 -1.52 -3.82 1.54
N PHE A 122 -1.52 -4.46 0.36
CA PHE A 122 -0.60 -4.15 -0.73
C PHE A 122 -0.74 -2.71 -1.26
N ASP A 123 -1.98 -2.22 -1.41
CA ASP A 123 -2.26 -0.84 -1.82
C ASP A 123 -1.75 0.22 -0.82
N ARG A 124 -1.34 -0.24 0.38
CA ARG A 124 -0.79 0.55 1.47
C ARG A 124 0.64 0.14 1.82
N ALA A 125 1.29 -0.65 0.96
CA ALA A 125 2.55 -1.29 1.31
C ALA A 125 3.68 -0.31 1.66
N THR A 126 3.70 0.88 1.02
CA THR A 126 4.66 1.95 1.29
C THR A 126 4.61 2.52 2.70
N TYR A 127 3.53 2.27 3.45
CA TYR A 127 3.40 2.63 4.85
C TYR A 127 3.40 1.41 5.77
N LEU A 128 2.91 0.26 5.29
CA LEU A 128 2.75 -0.93 6.12
C LEU A 128 4.02 -1.76 6.25
N TRP A 129 4.90 -1.84 5.24
CA TRP A 129 6.11 -2.67 5.34
C TRP A 129 7.32 -1.87 5.84
N ALA A 130 7.89 -2.34 6.94
CA ALA A 130 9.24 -1.95 7.36
C ALA A 130 10.22 -2.85 6.60
N GLY A 131 10.84 -2.31 5.55
CA GLY A 131 11.74 -3.05 4.65
C GLY A 131 11.22 -3.17 3.21
N PRO A 132 11.81 -4.07 2.40
CA PRO A 132 11.43 -4.23 1.00
C PRO A 132 9.95 -4.61 0.86
N VAL A 133 9.22 -3.83 0.07
CA VAL A 133 7.85 -4.18 -0.31
C VAL A 133 7.90 -5.43 -1.20
N PRO A 134 7.09 -6.46 -0.94
CA PRO A 134 7.02 -7.63 -1.81
C PRO A 134 6.69 -7.23 -3.26
N ALA A 135 7.38 -7.84 -4.22
CA ALA A 135 7.12 -7.56 -5.64
C ALA A 135 5.66 -7.90 -6.01
N LYS A 136 5.09 -7.12 -6.94
CA LYS A 136 3.76 -7.38 -7.50
C LYS A 136 3.76 -8.77 -8.14
N GLY A 137 2.79 -9.62 -7.78
CA GLY A 137 2.70 -11.00 -8.25
C GLY A 137 3.54 -12.01 -7.47
N SER A 138 4.25 -11.59 -6.40
CA SER A 138 4.88 -12.53 -5.48
C SER A 138 3.83 -13.36 -4.74
N LYS A 139 4.16 -14.62 -4.43
CA LYS A 139 3.36 -15.49 -3.54
C LYS A 139 3.48 -15.09 -2.07
N ALA A 140 3.99 -13.90 -1.78
CA ALA A 140 4.17 -13.43 -0.42
C ALA A 140 2.80 -13.35 0.26
N PHE A 141 2.75 -13.79 1.51
CA PHE A 141 1.56 -13.69 2.34
C PHE A 141 1.34 -12.21 2.70
N MET A 142 0.70 -11.46 1.79
CA MET A 142 0.49 -10.01 1.92
C MET A 142 -0.29 -9.65 3.18
N SER A 143 -1.17 -10.54 3.65
CA SER A 143 -1.91 -10.37 4.89
C SER A 143 -1.02 -10.42 6.14
N GLY A 144 0.18 -11.00 6.05
CA GLY A 144 1.11 -11.23 7.15
C GLY A 144 1.61 -9.96 7.84
N VAL A 145 1.50 -8.80 7.19
CA VAL A 145 1.87 -7.53 7.81
C VAL A 145 0.88 -7.10 8.90
N LEU A 146 -0.39 -7.50 8.80
CA LEU A 146 -1.45 -7.11 9.73
C LEU A 146 -2.07 -8.29 10.49
N ALA A 147 -1.99 -9.50 9.96
CA ALA A 147 -2.61 -10.69 10.53
C ALA A 147 -1.61 -11.85 10.63
N ASP A 148 -1.74 -12.61 11.71
CA ASP A 148 -1.08 -13.91 11.86
C ASP A 148 -1.91 -15.00 11.19
N LEU A 149 -1.21 -16.02 10.69
CA LEU A 149 -1.80 -17.23 10.12
C LEU A 149 -1.35 -18.44 10.94
N GLU A 150 -2.29 -19.09 11.59
CA GLU A 150 -2.06 -20.34 12.29
C GLU A 150 -1.96 -21.51 11.31
N THR A 151 -0.96 -22.36 11.52
CA THR A 151 -0.75 -23.61 10.79
C THR A 151 -0.53 -24.77 11.75
N PRO A 152 -1.12 -25.96 11.53
CA PRO A 152 -2.07 -26.31 10.47
C PRO A 152 -3.49 -25.83 10.81
N GLY A 153 -4.15 -25.11 9.89
CA GLY A 153 -5.52 -24.65 10.12
C GLY A 153 -5.95 -23.48 9.24
N ASN A 154 -5.00 -22.72 8.72
CA ASN A 154 -5.23 -21.53 7.90
C ASN A 154 -6.19 -20.55 8.60
N ARG A 155 -6.01 -20.39 9.92
CA ARG A 155 -6.83 -19.50 10.76
C ARG A 155 -6.14 -18.17 10.91
N PHE A 156 -6.88 -17.10 10.68
CA PHE A 156 -6.37 -15.74 10.70
C PHE A 156 -6.72 -15.06 12.01
N THR A 157 -5.77 -14.32 12.56
CA THR A 157 -5.99 -13.44 13.72
C THR A 157 -5.29 -12.11 13.47
N MET A 158 -5.94 -11.00 13.79
CA MET A 158 -5.32 -9.67 13.67
C MET A 158 -4.17 -9.55 14.68
N LYS A 159 -3.02 -9.02 14.25
CA LYS A 159 -1.90 -8.71 15.17
C LYS A 159 -2.34 -7.68 16.21
N PRO A 160 -1.93 -7.80 17.49
CA PRO A 160 -2.35 -6.86 18.55
C PRO A 160 -2.04 -5.39 18.22
N GLU A 161 -0.89 -5.11 17.62
CA GLU A 161 -0.48 -3.76 17.23
C GLU A 161 -1.34 -3.20 16.10
N ALA A 162 -1.78 -4.08 15.18
CA ALA A 162 -2.73 -3.72 14.13
C ALA A 162 -4.13 -3.46 14.71
N VAL A 163 -4.57 -4.26 15.68
CA VAL A 163 -5.81 -3.98 16.44
C VAL A 163 -5.76 -2.60 17.09
N ALA A 164 -4.64 -2.27 17.77
CA ALA A 164 -4.45 -0.96 18.39
C ALA A 164 -4.48 0.18 17.34
N GLY A 165 -3.84 -0.02 16.19
CA GLY A 165 -3.85 0.96 15.09
C GLY A 165 -5.25 1.19 14.52
N PHE A 166 -6.02 0.12 14.30
CA PHE A 166 -7.40 0.21 13.85
C PHE A 166 -8.32 0.86 14.91
N ALA A 167 -8.10 0.58 16.19
CA ALA A 167 -8.84 1.21 17.27
C ALA A 167 -8.59 2.74 17.31
N ALA A 168 -7.37 3.19 17.03
CA ALA A 168 -7.03 4.61 16.90
C ALA A 168 -7.70 5.27 15.67
N LEU A 169 -8.11 4.48 14.68
CA LEU A 169 -8.90 4.90 13.51
C LEU A 169 -10.42 4.75 13.73
N GLY A 170 -10.85 4.35 14.93
CA GLY A 170 -12.27 4.17 15.27
C GLY A 170 -12.84 2.79 14.89
N ILE A 171 -12.03 1.87 14.39
CA ILE A 171 -12.46 0.50 14.05
C ILE A 171 -12.10 -0.42 15.21
N ARG A 172 -13.13 -0.90 15.92
CA ARG A 172 -12.98 -1.82 17.05
C ARG A 172 -13.80 -3.09 16.80
N GLN A 173 -13.40 -4.17 17.45
CA GLN A 173 -14.26 -5.34 17.61
C GLN A 173 -15.58 -4.89 18.22
N ARG A 174 -16.70 -5.46 17.78
CA ARG A 174 -17.97 -5.20 18.45
C ARG A 174 -17.85 -5.66 19.90
N ALA A 175 -18.25 -4.81 20.83
CA ALA A 175 -18.52 -5.28 22.18
C ALA A 175 -19.53 -6.42 22.04
N GLY A 176 -19.20 -7.60 22.55
CA GLY A 176 -20.14 -8.71 22.58
C GLY A 176 -21.44 -8.19 23.17
N SER A 177 -22.54 -8.39 22.44
CA SER A 177 -23.85 -8.33 23.07
C SER A 177 -23.84 -9.46 24.09
N ASP A 178 -23.56 -9.16 25.36
CA ASP A 178 -23.97 -10.03 26.45
C ASP A 178 -25.50 -10.10 26.39
N ALA A 179 -26.01 -11.22 25.87
CA ALA A 179 -27.39 -11.63 25.93
C ALA A 179 -27.44 -13.16 26.01
#